data_AF-A0AAD7MSD6-F1
#
_entry.id   AF-A0AAD7MSD6-F1
#
_cell.length_a   1.000
_cell.length_b   1.000
_cell.length_c   1.000
_cell.angle_alpha   90.00
_cell.angle_beta   90.00
_cell.angle_gamma   90.00
#
_symmetry.space_group_name_H-M   'P 1'
#
loop_
_entity.id
_entity.type
_entity.pdbx_description
1 polymer ?
#
loop_
_entity_poly.entity_id
_entity_poly.type
_entity_poly.pdbx_seq_one_letter_code
_entity_poly.pdbx_strand_id
1 'polypeptide(L)'
;MPAQTRRSSRKAASSNTAPAKSSAPSRTAKHTSSKALRKSTSKATKKSTSANLPSASSLLSNSQQTTDDWYKSLRTKKGYANYVKSGKSWLTPLTLRALTAYKCEHLERGFASAEGLCSAFKDYFERACGCQGDFWKFNDHAEKWEGNPVYESNFKVYYESLKNHHNRMGTATQALPMLPADLKIIMEYLDSEEAIKYFTVTQCLYFKAFVATAFTLCTQNDELISLQVKDIKLDQRSRTGIPYHEFSLIFRKTNKDPTKVQKYKVQADLTHPEIDCYMHTNTWKSHMEGLLGRPILGSDYLFPAIASTGKLKFGECTSRSAFETLLETVVEKSNVMQGRNGKFTTHCFRRGGAQYRFLWADHKWSLKAVKWWGGWSSNENSQERKYHVMFVEGGWGAPYLLDELMAYKEGFSDIMMDDRLVDRHETFMGEDQSAPLCKADLLRLEGTLLTKLQGLIANTSSPANPIIPASSSNIATMSTHSITPPALVSLKRTLDDALQYWEHGCPQKGLNVPLKDWAQQFKSSDYAKEAVKLGNIRFVCEEFTTHCGADFVAFEVKYPGLRKKFTMLMKAVRAEKKIRGDTKSRNRGK
;
A
#
# COMPACT_ATOMS: atom_id res chain seq x y z
N MET A 1 -58.85 35.42 4.87
CA MET A 1 -58.65 36.74 4.25
C MET A 1 -57.21 36.84 3.76
N PRO A 2 -56.95 37.31 2.53
CA PRO A 2 -55.67 37.17 1.81
C PRO A 2 -54.91 38.50 1.61
N ALA A 3 -53.59 38.43 1.38
CA ALA A 3 -52.72 39.42 0.73
C ALA A 3 -51.24 39.01 1.00
N GLN A 4 -50.23 39.12 0.14
CA GLN A 4 -50.07 39.80 -1.14
C GLN A 4 -48.72 39.36 -1.79
N THR A 5 -48.76 39.09 -3.10
CA THR A 5 -47.81 39.48 -4.19
C THR A 5 -46.30 39.68 -3.92
N ARG A 6 -45.44 39.06 -4.77
CA ARG A 6 -44.87 39.71 -5.98
C ARG A 6 -44.12 38.77 -6.95
N ARG A 7 -44.34 39.05 -8.24
CA ARG A 7 -43.77 38.51 -9.49
C ARG A 7 -42.36 39.05 -9.80
N SER A 8 -41.58 38.29 -10.59
CA SER A 8 -40.76 38.76 -11.75
C SER A 8 -39.90 37.60 -12.29
N SER A 9 -40.28 36.85 -13.33
CA SER A 9 -40.05 37.11 -14.78
C SER A 9 -38.58 37.09 -15.27
N ARG A 10 -38.19 36.07 -16.05
CA ARG A 10 -37.75 36.20 -17.47
C ARG A 10 -37.43 34.83 -18.08
N LYS A 11 -37.96 34.60 -19.29
CA LYS A 11 -37.81 33.44 -20.16
C LYS A 11 -37.59 33.99 -21.58
N ALA A 12 -36.54 33.57 -22.28
CA ALA A 12 -36.34 33.59 -23.75
C ALA A 12 -34.98 32.91 -24.02
N ALA A 13 -34.95 31.70 -24.58
CA ALA A 13 -35.02 31.35 -26.01
C ALA A 13 -33.67 31.51 -26.73
N SER A 14 -33.09 30.38 -27.16
CA SER A 14 -32.11 30.31 -28.25
C SER A 14 -32.34 29.01 -29.01
N SER A 15 -32.51 29.16 -30.32
CA SER A 15 -32.89 28.14 -31.29
C SER A 15 -31.72 27.79 -32.22
N ASN A 16 -31.59 26.49 -32.50
CA ASN A 16 -31.23 25.83 -33.77
C ASN A 16 -30.22 26.48 -34.73
N THR A 17 -29.21 25.71 -35.14
CA THR A 17 -29.03 25.36 -36.58
C THR A 17 -28.10 24.16 -36.79
N ALA A 18 -28.58 23.18 -37.54
CA ALA A 18 -27.81 22.13 -38.20
C ALA A 18 -27.39 22.60 -39.60
N PRO A 19 -26.50 21.84 -40.29
CA PRO A 19 -26.84 21.49 -41.67
C PRO A 19 -26.49 20.05 -42.05
N ALA A 20 -27.14 19.57 -43.10
CA ALA A 20 -27.04 18.24 -43.67
C ALA A 20 -26.71 18.27 -45.17
N LYS A 21 -26.00 17.21 -45.60
CA LYS A 21 -26.01 16.53 -46.92
C LYS A 21 -25.46 17.18 -48.20
N SER A 22 -24.51 16.45 -48.83
CA SER A 22 -24.48 15.87 -50.21
C SER A 22 -22.99 15.63 -50.56
N SER A 23 -22.49 14.71 -51.40
CA SER A 23 -22.98 13.85 -52.47
C SER A 23 -21.87 12.82 -52.80
N ALA A 24 -22.23 11.70 -53.43
CA ALA A 24 -21.36 10.86 -54.29
C ALA A 24 -22.02 10.86 -55.70
N PRO A 25 -21.52 10.21 -56.80
CA PRO A 25 -20.31 9.38 -57.01
C PRO A 25 -19.56 9.67 -58.36
N SER A 26 -18.46 8.96 -58.71
CA SER A 26 -18.14 8.48 -60.09
C SER A 26 -16.71 7.92 -60.28
N ARG A 27 -16.65 6.67 -60.80
CA ARG A 27 -15.71 6.01 -61.75
C ARG A 27 -14.23 6.46 -61.81
N THR A 28 -13.27 5.53 -61.77
CA THR A 28 -12.83 4.83 -63.00
C THR A 28 -12.08 3.52 -62.70
N ALA A 29 -12.30 2.55 -63.59
CA ALA A 29 -11.64 1.26 -63.68
C ALA A 29 -10.22 1.35 -64.28
N LYS A 30 -9.34 0.40 -63.95
CA LYS A 30 -8.36 -0.14 -64.89
C LYS A 30 -8.03 -1.61 -64.59
N HIS A 31 -8.22 -2.42 -65.63
CA HIS A 31 -7.79 -3.81 -65.85
C HIS A 31 -6.30 -4.03 -65.52
N THR A 32 -5.85 -5.21 -65.09
CA THR A 32 -5.52 -6.37 -65.95
C THR A 32 -5.13 -7.55 -65.02
N SER A 33 -5.71 -8.75 -65.16
CA SER A 33 -5.17 -9.93 -65.90
C SER A 33 -3.80 -10.40 -65.36
N SER A 34 -3.51 -11.66 -65.00
CA SER A 34 -4.01 -12.93 -65.54
C SER A 34 -3.46 -14.14 -64.75
N LYS A 35 -4.22 -15.24 -64.77
CA LYS A 35 -3.86 -16.66 -65.08
C LYS A 35 -2.53 -17.26 -64.57
N ALA A 36 -2.40 -18.56 -64.30
CA ALA A 36 -3.32 -19.69 -64.26
C ALA A 36 -2.53 -20.89 -63.70
N LEU A 37 -3.25 -21.74 -62.96
CA LEU A 37 -2.82 -23.06 -62.52
C LEU A 37 -2.96 -24.05 -63.70
N ARG A 38 -1.91 -24.81 -64.01
CA ARG A 38 -1.94 -25.88 -65.02
C ARG A 38 -1.71 -27.23 -64.35
N LYS A 39 -2.74 -28.09 -64.41
CA LYS A 39 -2.67 -29.54 -64.23
C LYS A 39 -1.83 -30.16 -65.36
N SER A 40 -1.00 -31.15 -65.03
CA SER A 40 -0.55 -32.16 -65.99
C SER A 40 -0.97 -33.54 -65.49
N THR A 41 -1.61 -34.27 -66.40
CA THR A 41 -1.90 -35.71 -66.33
C THR A 41 -0.99 -36.37 -67.37
N SER A 42 -0.37 -37.49 -67.03
CA SER A 42 0.29 -38.36 -68.00
C SER A 42 -0.35 -39.75 -67.96
N LYS A 43 -0.74 -40.19 -69.16
CA LYS A 43 -1.30 -41.50 -69.53
C LYS A 43 -0.16 -42.52 -69.65
N ALA A 44 -0.42 -43.79 -69.29
CA ALA A 44 0.03 -44.95 -70.07
C ALA A 44 -0.67 -46.26 -69.66
N THR A 45 -1.62 -46.66 -70.51
CA THR A 45 -1.79 -47.98 -71.14
C THR A 45 -1.85 -49.27 -70.29
N LYS A 46 -3.10 -49.72 -70.11
CA LYS A 46 -3.57 -51.05 -69.71
C LYS A 46 -3.12 -52.16 -70.68
N LYS A 47 -2.67 -53.28 -70.12
CA LYS A 47 -2.76 -54.63 -70.72
C LYS A 47 -4.00 -55.32 -70.14
N SER A 48 -4.76 -55.95 -71.03
CA SER A 48 -6.09 -56.50 -70.83
C SER A 48 -6.06 -57.82 -70.05
N THR A 49 -6.58 -57.80 -68.84
CA THR A 49 -7.23 -58.92 -68.16
C THR A 49 -8.54 -58.37 -67.60
N SER A 50 -9.65 -59.07 -67.80
CA SER A 50 -10.99 -58.67 -67.37
C SER A 50 -11.04 -58.56 -65.83
N ALA A 51 -10.67 -57.40 -65.31
CA ALA A 51 -10.81 -57.10 -63.89
C ALA A 51 -12.21 -56.52 -63.68
N ASN A 52 -13.04 -57.27 -62.95
CA ASN A 52 -14.33 -56.82 -62.46
C ASN A 52 -14.22 -55.39 -61.92
N LEU A 53 -15.01 -54.48 -62.49
CA LEU A 53 -15.18 -53.14 -61.92
C LEU A 53 -15.68 -53.33 -60.48
N PRO A 54 -14.99 -52.77 -59.47
CA PRO A 54 -15.47 -52.85 -58.10
C PRO A 54 -16.86 -52.23 -58.06
N SER A 55 -17.82 -52.97 -57.50
CA SER A 55 -19.17 -52.48 -57.30
C SER A 55 -19.13 -51.18 -56.46
N ALA A 56 -20.17 -50.36 -56.57
CA ALA A 56 -20.29 -49.17 -55.73
C ALA A 56 -20.17 -49.51 -54.23
N SER A 57 -20.66 -50.69 -53.80
CA SER A 57 -20.49 -51.17 -52.43
C SER A 57 -19.03 -51.48 -52.08
N SER A 58 -18.26 -52.09 -53.00
CA SER A 58 -16.83 -52.34 -52.81
C SER A 58 -16.02 -51.05 -52.70
N LEU A 59 -16.34 -50.04 -53.51
CA LEU A 59 -15.69 -48.72 -53.42
C LEU A 59 -16.04 -48.00 -52.11
N LEU A 60 -17.29 -48.10 -51.65
CA LEU A 60 -17.73 -47.50 -50.39
C LEU A 60 -17.04 -48.19 -49.20
N SER A 61 -16.96 -49.52 -49.23
CA SER A 61 -16.30 -50.31 -48.18
C SER A 61 -14.79 -50.02 -48.15
N ASN A 62 -14.15 -49.92 -49.32
CA ASN A 62 -12.73 -49.53 -49.39
C ASN A 62 -12.51 -48.12 -48.88
N SER A 63 -13.37 -47.16 -49.23
CA SER A 63 -13.32 -45.78 -48.71
C SER A 63 -13.44 -45.74 -47.18
N GLN A 64 -14.40 -46.48 -46.61
CA GLN A 64 -14.57 -46.63 -45.16
C GLN A 64 -13.34 -47.28 -44.51
N GLN A 65 -12.81 -48.34 -45.10
CA GLN A 65 -11.60 -49.02 -44.62
C GLN A 65 -10.39 -48.05 -44.60
N THR A 66 -10.14 -47.31 -45.69
CA THR A 66 -9.07 -46.29 -45.69
C THR A 66 -9.28 -45.17 -44.68
N THR A 67 -10.54 -44.79 -44.42
CA THR A 67 -10.89 -43.78 -43.43
C THR A 67 -10.62 -44.30 -42.02
N ASP A 68 -11.02 -45.53 -41.72
CA ASP A 68 -10.77 -46.20 -40.44
C ASP A 68 -9.29 -46.46 -40.20
N ASP A 69 -8.55 -46.87 -41.22
CA ASP A 69 -7.10 -47.07 -41.16
C ASP A 69 -6.36 -45.75 -40.96
N TRP A 70 -6.87 -44.65 -41.55
CA TRP A 70 -6.38 -43.30 -41.31
C TRP A 70 -6.61 -42.84 -39.86
N TYR A 71 -7.77 -43.16 -39.27
CA TYR A 71 -8.09 -42.90 -37.85
C TYR A 71 -7.32 -43.79 -36.87
N LYS A 72 -6.99 -45.03 -37.26
CA LYS A 72 -6.25 -46.01 -36.44
C LYS A 72 -4.74 -45.83 -36.50
N SER A 73 -4.22 -45.14 -37.51
CA SER A 73 -2.79 -44.86 -37.66
C SER A 73 -2.19 -44.13 -36.44
N LEU A 74 -1.15 -44.73 -35.85
CA LEU A 74 -0.38 -44.18 -34.71
C LEU A 74 0.27 -42.82 -35.03
N ARG A 75 0.55 -42.55 -36.31
CA ARG A 75 1.11 -41.27 -36.80
C ARG A 75 0.07 -40.16 -36.72
N THR A 76 -1.19 -40.45 -37.04
CA THR A 76 -2.31 -39.50 -36.98
C THR A 76 -2.69 -39.20 -35.54
N LYS A 77 -2.69 -40.18 -34.63
CA LYS A 77 -2.94 -39.95 -33.19
C LYS A 77 -1.86 -39.10 -32.52
N LYS A 78 -0.59 -39.30 -32.86
CA LYS A 78 0.52 -38.47 -32.34
C LYS A 78 0.52 -37.07 -32.96
N GLY A 79 0.22 -36.98 -34.26
CA GLY A 79 0.03 -35.71 -34.98
C GLY A 79 -1.14 -34.89 -34.45
N TYR A 80 -2.30 -35.51 -34.21
CA TYR A 80 -3.50 -34.87 -33.66
C TYR A 80 -3.35 -34.56 -32.17
N ALA A 81 -2.69 -35.43 -31.37
CA ALA A 81 -2.35 -35.11 -29.99
C ALA A 81 -1.36 -33.93 -29.91
N ASN A 82 -0.40 -33.84 -30.83
CA ASN A 82 0.48 -32.68 -30.94
C ASN A 82 -0.27 -31.45 -31.43
N TYR A 83 -1.18 -31.57 -32.41
CA TYR A 83 -2.05 -30.48 -32.89
C TYR A 83 -3.04 -29.99 -31.83
N VAL A 84 -3.51 -30.87 -30.95
CA VAL A 84 -4.39 -30.54 -29.82
C VAL A 84 -3.57 -29.98 -28.66
N LYS A 85 -2.32 -30.41 -28.45
CA LYS A 85 -1.40 -29.81 -27.46
C LYS A 85 -0.88 -28.44 -27.91
N SER A 86 -0.48 -28.27 -29.17
CA SER A 86 -0.09 -26.98 -29.75
C SER A 86 -1.31 -26.06 -29.99
N GLY A 87 -2.45 -26.66 -30.32
CA GLY A 87 -3.74 -25.97 -30.51
C GLY A 87 -4.36 -25.44 -29.23
N LYS A 88 -4.28 -26.18 -28.12
CA LYS A 88 -4.75 -25.70 -26.79
C LYS A 88 -3.97 -24.48 -26.30
N SER A 89 -2.72 -24.36 -26.72
CA SER A 89 -1.83 -23.30 -26.27
C SER A 89 -2.25 -21.92 -26.82
N TRP A 90 -2.40 -21.74 -28.13
CA TRP A 90 -2.79 -20.43 -28.69
C TRP A 90 -4.23 -20.01 -28.33
N LEU A 91 -5.11 -20.99 -28.07
CA LEU A 91 -6.48 -20.75 -27.61
C LEU A 91 -6.59 -20.39 -26.13
N THR A 92 -5.50 -20.54 -25.35
CA THR A 92 -5.56 -20.35 -23.89
C THR A 92 -5.96 -18.91 -23.51
N PRO A 93 -5.37 -17.83 -24.06
CA PRO A 93 -5.82 -16.47 -23.78
C PRO A 93 -7.26 -16.21 -24.24
N LEU A 94 -7.67 -16.78 -25.38
CA LEU A 94 -9.03 -16.66 -25.89
C LEU A 94 -10.03 -17.34 -24.94
N THR A 95 -9.68 -18.51 -24.41
CA THR A 95 -10.50 -19.26 -23.45
C THR A 95 -10.62 -18.49 -22.13
N LEU A 96 -9.52 -17.92 -21.63
CA LEU A 96 -9.52 -17.07 -20.44
C LEU A 96 -10.41 -15.83 -20.64
N ARG A 97 -10.31 -15.19 -21.81
CA ARG A 97 -11.17 -14.05 -22.17
C ARG A 97 -12.64 -14.46 -22.23
N ALA A 98 -12.96 -15.56 -22.92
CA ALA A 98 -14.33 -16.04 -23.06
C ALA A 98 -14.94 -16.45 -21.71
N LEU A 99 -14.16 -17.11 -20.84
CA LEU A 99 -14.59 -17.46 -19.49
C LEU A 99 -14.84 -16.22 -18.63
N THR A 100 -13.93 -15.24 -18.71
CA THR A 100 -14.10 -13.95 -18.01
C THR A 100 -15.34 -13.22 -18.51
N ALA A 101 -15.58 -13.16 -19.81
CA ALA A 101 -16.78 -12.54 -20.40
C ALA A 101 -18.05 -13.27 -19.99
N TYR A 102 -18.06 -14.60 -20.05
CA TYR A 102 -19.21 -15.39 -19.60
C TYR A 102 -19.52 -15.15 -18.11
N LYS A 103 -18.50 -15.10 -17.25
CA LYS A 103 -18.71 -14.83 -15.81
C LYS A 103 -19.17 -13.39 -15.55
N CYS A 104 -18.53 -12.41 -16.19
CA CYS A 104 -18.76 -11.00 -15.87
C CYS A 104 -19.95 -10.38 -16.60
N GLU A 105 -20.14 -10.69 -17.88
CA GLU A 105 -21.19 -10.08 -18.71
C GLU A 105 -22.45 -10.95 -18.74
N HIS A 106 -22.32 -12.28 -18.88
CA HIS A 106 -23.49 -13.15 -19.01
C HIS A 106 -24.07 -13.59 -17.65
N LEU A 107 -23.22 -13.88 -16.67
CA LEU A 107 -23.65 -14.23 -15.30
C LEU A 107 -23.66 -13.02 -14.34
N GLU A 108 -23.40 -11.82 -14.86
CA GLU A 108 -23.40 -10.55 -14.12
C GLU A 108 -22.52 -10.57 -12.85
N ARG A 109 -21.46 -11.38 -12.84
CA ARG A 109 -20.54 -11.44 -11.71
C ARG A 109 -19.56 -10.26 -11.84
N GLY A 110 -19.65 -9.29 -10.92
CA GLY A 110 -18.83 -8.07 -10.97
C GLY A 110 -17.30 -8.30 -11.07
N PHE A 111 -16.54 -7.22 -11.24
CA PHE A 111 -15.10 -7.24 -11.56
C PHE A 111 -14.22 -8.13 -10.66
N ALA A 112 -14.57 -8.30 -9.38
CA ALA A 112 -13.88 -9.22 -8.47
C ALA A 112 -13.78 -10.67 -9.03
N SER A 113 -14.75 -11.10 -9.84
CA SER A 113 -14.68 -12.41 -10.52
C SER A 113 -13.64 -12.45 -11.63
N ALA A 114 -13.48 -11.37 -12.39
CA ALA A 114 -12.41 -11.24 -13.37
C ALA A 114 -11.03 -11.24 -12.69
N GLU A 115 -10.89 -10.52 -11.58
CA GLU A 115 -9.65 -10.48 -10.78
C GLU A 115 -9.29 -11.85 -10.21
N GLY A 116 -10.29 -12.57 -9.67
CA GLY A 116 -10.12 -13.94 -9.19
C GLY A 116 -9.70 -14.91 -10.29
N LEU A 117 -10.33 -14.85 -11.47
CA LEU A 117 -9.94 -15.67 -12.63
C LEU A 117 -8.53 -15.35 -13.12
N CYS A 118 -8.20 -14.06 -13.25
CA CYS A 118 -6.86 -13.63 -13.64
C CYS A 118 -5.81 -14.15 -12.66
N SER A 119 -6.06 -14.02 -11.35
CA SER A 119 -5.15 -14.51 -10.30
C SER A 119 -5.00 -16.03 -10.30
N ALA A 120 -6.11 -16.77 -10.48
CA ALA A 120 -6.09 -18.22 -10.52
C ALA A 120 -5.34 -18.76 -11.74
N PHE A 121 -5.57 -18.16 -12.93
CA PHE A 121 -4.81 -18.51 -14.13
C PHE A 121 -3.34 -18.13 -13.98
N LYS A 122 -3.05 -16.97 -13.39
CA LYS A 122 -1.69 -16.54 -13.15
C LYS A 122 -0.93 -17.57 -12.29
N ASP A 123 -1.49 -17.93 -11.13
CA ASP A 123 -0.90 -18.90 -10.20
C ASP A 123 -0.77 -20.31 -10.81
N TYR A 124 -1.80 -20.78 -11.53
CA TYR A 124 -1.77 -22.07 -12.22
C TYR A 124 -0.61 -22.16 -13.23
N PHE A 125 -0.44 -21.14 -14.07
CA PHE A 125 0.64 -21.15 -15.06
C PHE A 125 2.02 -21.00 -14.43
N GLU A 126 2.15 -20.23 -13.34
CA GLU A 126 3.41 -20.09 -12.60
C GLU A 126 3.81 -21.40 -11.91
N ARG A 127 2.88 -22.04 -11.19
CA ARG A 127 3.19 -23.21 -10.35
C ARG A 127 3.06 -24.55 -11.08
N ALA A 128 1.98 -24.76 -11.82
CA ALA A 128 1.70 -26.05 -12.45
C ALA A 128 2.39 -26.20 -13.81
N CYS A 129 2.47 -25.12 -14.59
CA CYS A 129 3.14 -25.13 -15.90
C CYS A 129 4.61 -24.70 -15.83
N GLY A 130 5.08 -24.19 -14.69
CA GLY A 130 6.44 -23.67 -14.53
C GLY A 130 6.74 -22.48 -15.44
N CYS A 131 5.71 -21.79 -15.94
CA CYS A 131 5.88 -20.64 -16.81
C CYS A 131 6.39 -19.45 -15.98
N GLN A 132 7.43 -18.79 -16.47
CA GLN A 132 7.97 -17.58 -15.86
C GLN A 132 7.87 -16.38 -16.82
N GLY A 133 7.77 -15.18 -16.24
CA GLY A 133 7.82 -13.91 -16.96
C GLY A 133 6.46 -13.27 -17.24
N ASP A 134 6.51 -11.95 -17.46
CA ASP A 134 5.33 -11.10 -17.67
C ASP A 134 4.97 -10.96 -19.16
N PHE A 135 4.90 -12.08 -19.89
CA PHE A 135 4.59 -12.10 -21.32
C PHE A 135 3.81 -13.35 -21.71
N TRP A 136 3.23 -13.34 -22.91
CA TRP A 136 2.68 -14.53 -23.58
C TRP A 136 3.11 -14.49 -25.05
N LYS A 137 4.00 -15.39 -25.47
CA LYS A 137 4.51 -15.40 -26.86
C LYS A 137 4.81 -16.81 -27.33
N PHE A 138 4.75 -17.01 -28.63
CA PHE A 138 5.24 -18.23 -29.25
C PHE A 138 6.78 -18.15 -29.36
N ASN A 139 7.46 -19.18 -28.89
CA ASN A 139 8.90 -19.34 -29.06
C ASN A 139 9.15 -20.23 -30.28
N ASP A 140 9.57 -19.61 -31.38
CA ASP A 140 9.83 -20.31 -32.64
C ASP A 140 10.91 -21.38 -32.52
N HIS A 141 11.93 -21.17 -31.67
CA HIS A 141 13.03 -22.12 -31.48
C HIS A 141 12.60 -23.38 -30.72
N ALA A 142 11.67 -23.24 -29.77
CA ALA A 142 11.18 -24.33 -28.96
C ALA A 142 9.82 -24.87 -29.45
N GLU A 143 9.28 -24.31 -30.54
CA GLU A 143 7.96 -24.58 -31.11
C GLU A 143 6.83 -24.64 -30.08
N LYS A 144 6.92 -23.81 -29.03
CA LYS A 144 5.97 -23.80 -27.91
C LYS A 144 5.64 -22.38 -27.49
N TRP A 145 4.46 -22.19 -26.92
CA TRP A 145 4.17 -20.93 -26.25
C TRP A 145 4.84 -20.88 -24.88
N GLU A 146 5.31 -19.69 -24.53
CA GLU A 146 5.98 -19.42 -23.27
C GLU A 146 5.35 -18.21 -22.59
N GLY A 147 5.43 -18.24 -21.25
CA GLY A 147 4.92 -17.20 -20.38
C GLY A 147 3.50 -17.50 -19.86
N ASN A 148 2.78 -16.46 -19.45
CA ASN A 148 1.49 -16.57 -18.78
C ASN A 148 0.38 -15.89 -19.61
N PRO A 149 -0.72 -16.60 -19.95
CA PRO A 149 -1.77 -16.09 -20.83
C PRO A 149 -2.46 -14.82 -20.30
N VAL A 150 -2.37 -14.53 -19.00
CA VAL A 150 -2.89 -13.28 -18.42
C VAL A 150 -2.16 -12.03 -18.95
N TYR A 151 -0.98 -12.19 -19.54
CA TYR A 151 -0.19 -11.11 -20.13
C TYR A 151 -0.37 -11.00 -21.65
N GLU A 152 -1.27 -11.77 -22.26
CA GLU A 152 -1.63 -11.59 -23.66
C GLU A 152 -2.35 -10.24 -23.85
N SER A 153 -1.99 -9.54 -24.94
CA SER A 153 -2.43 -8.17 -25.21
C SER A 153 -3.95 -7.98 -25.23
N ASN A 154 -4.68 -8.84 -25.93
CA ASN A 154 -6.13 -8.71 -26.06
C ASN A 154 -6.86 -9.01 -24.76
N PHE A 155 -6.41 -10.01 -24.01
CA PHE A 155 -6.94 -10.27 -22.67
C PHE A 155 -6.67 -9.11 -21.73
N LYS A 156 -5.45 -8.55 -21.73
CA LYS A 156 -5.08 -7.39 -20.90
C LYS A 156 -5.95 -6.17 -21.20
N VAL A 157 -6.14 -5.84 -22.48
CA VAL A 157 -7.03 -4.74 -22.90
C VAL A 157 -8.48 -4.99 -22.44
N TYR A 158 -8.97 -6.21 -22.60
CA TYR A 158 -10.31 -6.59 -22.15
C TYR A 158 -10.45 -6.49 -20.62
N TYR A 159 -9.50 -7.04 -19.86
CA TYR A 159 -9.46 -6.96 -18.40
C TYR A 159 -9.46 -5.51 -17.90
N GLU A 160 -8.63 -4.64 -18.50
CA GLU A 160 -8.61 -3.21 -18.18
C GLU A 160 -9.93 -2.51 -18.54
N SER A 161 -10.60 -2.93 -19.61
CA SER A 161 -11.93 -2.39 -19.95
C SER A 161 -12.97 -2.74 -18.89
N LEU A 162 -12.94 -3.97 -18.34
CA LEU A 162 -13.82 -4.38 -17.23
C LEU A 162 -13.49 -3.61 -15.96
N LYS A 163 -12.20 -3.41 -15.64
CA LYS A 163 -11.74 -2.60 -14.50
C LYS A 163 -12.26 -1.17 -14.61
N ASN A 164 -12.10 -0.56 -15.79
CA ASN A 164 -12.57 0.80 -16.05
C ASN A 164 -14.09 0.90 -16.02
N HIS A 165 -14.81 -0.06 -16.58
CA HIS A 165 -16.26 -0.11 -16.51
C HIS A 165 -16.74 -0.22 -15.05
N HIS A 166 -16.14 -1.12 -14.27
CA HIS A 166 -16.42 -1.25 -12.84
C HIS A 166 -16.14 0.05 -12.07
N ASN A 167 -15.03 0.72 -12.34
CA ASN A 167 -14.69 1.99 -11.70
C ASN A 167 -15.65 3.14 -12.08
N ARG A 168 -16.25 3.10 -13.28
CA ARG A 168 -17.23 4.11 -13.74
C ARG A 168 -18.64 3.85 -13.23
N MET A 169 -19.06 2.58 -13.24
CA MET A 169 -20.42 2.15 -12.88
C MET A 169 -20.58 1.86 -11.39
N GLY A 170 -19.47 1.63 -10.68
CA GLY A 170 -19.51 1.54 -9.23
C GLY A 170 -19.98 2.87 -8.66
N THR A 171 -21.16 2.90 -8.06
CA THR A 171 -21.40 3.80 -6.92
C THR A 171 -20.21 3.63 -6.01
N ALA A 172 -19.56 4.71 -5.57
CA ALA A 172 -18.33 4.63 -4.78
C ALA A 172 -18.52 3.62 -3.63
N THR A 173 -18.11 2.37 -3.85
CA THR A 173 -18.15 1.26 -2.89
C THR A 173 -17.10 1.47 -1.81
N GLN A 174 -16.32 2.54 -1.96
CA GLN A 174 -15.46 3.14 -0.98
C GLN A 174 -16.28 3.44 0.27
N ALA A 175 -16.03 2.65 1.31
CA ALA A 175 -16.45 2.96 2.66
C ALA A 175 -16.16 4.44 2.95
N LEU A 176 -17.20 5.19 3.33
CA LEU A 176 -17.00 6.55 3.77
C LEU A 176 -16.09 6.55 5.01
N PRO A 177 -15.16 7.52 5.12
CA PRO A 177 -14.44 7.73 6.36
C PRO A 177 -15.44 8.21 7.41
N MET A 178 -15.47 7.56 8.57
CA MET A 178 -16.25 8.06 9.70
C MET A 178 -15.38 9.04 10.48
N LEU A 179 -15.69 10.33 10.43
CA LEU A 179 -14.90 11.40 11.05
C LEU A 179 -15.34 11.65 12.49
N PRO A 180 -14.59 12.42 13.31
CA PRO A 180 -15.02 12.75 14.68
C PRO A 180 -16.42 13.38 14.73
N ALA A 181 -16.77 14.25 13.79
CA ALA A 181 -18.11 14.83 13.71
C ALA A 181 -19.23 13.77 13.53
N ASP A 182 -18.95 12.70 12.78
CA ASP A 182 -19.89 11.58 12.60
C ASP A 182 -20.00 10.76 13.90
N LEU A 183 -18.85 10.48 14.52
CA LEU A 183 -18.82 9.77 15.81
C LEU A 183 -19.53 10.56 16.89
N LYS A 184 -19.37 11.87 16.95
CA LYS A 184 -20.06 12.74 17.91
C LYS A 184 -21.58 12.58 17.83
N ILE A 185 -22.16 12.66 16.63
CA ILE A 185 -23.60 12.43 16.41
C ILE A 185 -24.02 11.04 16.92
N ILE A 186 -23.23 10.02 16.63
CA ILE A 186 -23.51 8.65 17.08
C ILE A 186 -23.40 8.53 18.61
N MET A 187 -22.37 9.10 19.23
CA MET A 187 -22.15 9.04 20.67
C MET A 187 -23.27 9.73 21.44
N GLU A 188 -23.68 10.92 20.98
CA GLU A 188 -24.81 11.68 21.53
C GLU A 188 -26.14 10.92 21.37
N TYR A 189 -26.37 10.32 20.19
CA TYR A 189 -27.53 9.45 19.98
C TYR A 189 -27.55 8.28 20.97
N LEU A 190 -26.42 7.58 21.15
CA LEU A 190 -26.32 6.43 22.06
C LEU A 190 -26.50 6.79 23.55
N ASP A 191 -26.33 8.07 23.92
CA ASP A 191 -26.63 8.58 25.28
C ASP A 191 -28.08 9.09 25.41
N SER A 192 -28.82 9.22 24.30
CA SER A 192 -30.18 9.72 24.33
C SER A 192 -31.18 8.69 24.86
N GLU A 193 -32.28 9.18 25.42
CA GLU A 193 -33.42 8.33 25.82
C GLU A 193 -34.02 7.55 24.64
N GLU A 194 -33.89 8.08 23.42
CA GLU A 194 -34.36 7.39 22.22
C GLU A 194 -33.55 6.13 21.93
N ALA A 195 -32.23 6.14 22.16
CA ALA A 195 -31.40 4.95 21.96
C ALA A 195 -31.74 3.82 22.93
N ILE A 196 -32.15 4.14 24.16
CA ILE A 196 -32.52 3.14 25.18
C ILE A 196 -33.71 2.28 24.72
N LYS A 197 -34.55 2.79 23.81
CA LYS A 197 -35.68 2.03 23.23
C LYS A 197 -35.22 0.92 22.27
N TYR A 198 -34.02 1.04 21.70
CA TYR A 198 -33.51 0.12 20.67
C TYR A 198 -32.27 -0.66 21.13
N PHE A 199 -31.49 -0.11 22.06
CA PHE A 199 -30.21 -0.65 22.49
C PHE A 199 -30.15 -0.78 24.00
N THR A 200 -29.61 -1.91 24.46
CA THR A 200 -29.24 -2.08 25.87
C THR A 200 -28.03 -1.22 26.22
N VAL A 201 -27.88 -0.85 27.50
CA VAL A 201 -26.67 -0.16 28.01
C VAL A 201 -25.40 -0.90 27.61
N THR A 202 -25.42 -2.24 27.68
CA THR A 202 -24.31 -3.09 27.23
C THR A 202 -23.96 -2.86 25.77
N GLN A 203 -24.95 -2.82 24.86
CA GLN A 203 -24.70 -2.58 23.43
C GLN A 203 -24.16 -1.17 23.18
N CYS A 204 -24.71 -0.15 23.86
CA CYS A 204 -24.22 1.21 23.76
C CYS A 204 -22.74 1.29 24.17
N LEU A 205 -22.41 0.88 25.40
CA LEU A 205 -21.04 0.94 25.92
C LEU A 205 -20.06 0.10 25.09
N TYR A 206 -20.47 -1.10 24.67
CA TYR A 206 -19.69 -1.93 23.76
C TYR A 206 -19.37 -1.17 22.47
N PHE A 207 -20.38 -0.58 21.84
CA PHE A 207 -20.22 0.10 20.55
C PHE A 207 -19.28 1.29 20.70
N LYS A 208 -19.49 2.13 21.72
CA LYS A 208 -18.65 3.30 22.00
C LYS A 208 -17.18 2.94 22.17
N ALA A 209 -16.89 1.96 23.02
CA ALA A 209 -15.53 1.47 23.24
C ALA A 209 -14.91 0.86 21.99
N PHE A 210 -15.67 0.08 21.23
CA PHE A 210 -15.19 -0.54 20.00
C PHE A 210 -14.80 0.51 18.96
N VAL A 211 -15.70 1.47 18.66
CA VAL A 211 -15.46 2.44 17.59
C VAL A 211 -14.38 3.46 17.96
N ALA A 212 -14.33 3.92 19.21
CA ALA A 212 -13.27 4.82 19.67
C ALA A 212 -11.89 4.13 19.59
N THR A 213 -11.82 2.85 19.96
CA THR A 213 -10.59 2.06 19.84
C THR A 213 -10.21 1.81 18.38
N ALA A 214 -11.17 1.43 17.53
CA ALA A 214 -10.93 1.17 16.11
C ALA A 214 -10.47 2.43 15.36
N PHE A 215 -11.10 3.58 15.66
CA PHE A 215 -10.75 4.87 15.10
C PHE A 215 -9.34 5.28 15.53
N THR A 216 -9.09 5.27 16.84
CA THR A 216 -7.83 5.72 17.42
C THR A 216 -6.64 4.86 16.98
N LEU A 217 -6.78 3.53 16.95
CA LEU A 217 -5.72 2.63 16.49
C LEU A 217 -5.66 2.50 14.96
N CYS A 218 -6.58 3.14 14.23
CA CYS A 218 -6.75 3.00 12.79
C CYS A 218 -6.81 1.52 12.36
N THR A 219 -7.61 0.72 13.06
CA THR A 219 -7.78 -0.72 12.79
C THR A 219 -8.98 -0.98 11.90
N GLN A 220 -8.92 -2.10 11.20
CA GLN A 220 -10.13 -2.71 10.66
C GLN A 220 -10.85 -3.47 11.77
N ASN A 221 -12.15 -3.68 11.62
CA ASN A 221 -12.93 -4.40 12.63
C ASN A 221 -12.37 -5.80 12.88
N ASP A 222 -11.94 -6.51 11.84
CA ASP A 222 -11.35 -7.86 11.94
C ASP A 222 -10.07 -7.91 12.78
N GLU A 223 -9.33 -6.79 12.86
CA GLU A 223 -8.13 -6.69 13.70
C GLU A 223 -8.49 -6.48 15.20
N LEU A 224 -9.71 -6.00 15.48
CA LEU A 224 -10.14 -5.64 16.84
C LEU A 224 -11.04 -6.70 17.49
N ILE A 225 -11.85 -7.43 16.71
CA ILE A 225 -12.78 -8.44 17.24
C ILE A 225 -12.09 -9.56 18.03
N SER A 226 -10.83 -9.88 17.71
CA SER A 226 -10.06 -10.92 18.40
C SER A 226 -9.17 -10.40 19.52
N LEU A 227 -9.23 -9.10 19.85
CA LEU A 227 -8.36 -8.48 20.83
C LEU A 227 -8.68 -9.00 22.24
N GLN A 228 -7.68 -9.55 22.92
CA GLN A 228 -7.81 -10.06 24.28
C GLN A 228 -7.15 -9.09 25.28
N VAL A 229 -7.57 -9.18 26.54
CA VAL A 229 -7.07 -8.30 27.60
C VAL A 229 -5.55 -8.47 27.81
N LYS A 230 -4.99 -9.68 27.62
CA LYS A 230 -3.53 -9.91 27.68
C LYS A 230 -2.74 -9.08 26.65
N ASP A 231 -3.39 -8.67 25.57
CA ASP A 231 -2.80 -7.86 24.51
C ASP A 231 -2.81 -6.36 24.87
N ILE A 232 -3.31 -6.00 26.06
CA ILE A 232 -3.48 -4.63 26.51
C ILE A 232 -2.89 -4.48 27.91
N LYS A 233 -2.04 -3.47 28.09
CA LYS A 233 -1.69 -3.01 29.44
C LYS A 233 -2.57 -1.81 29.75
N LEU A 234 -3.59 -2.06 30.57
CA LEU A 234 -4.54 -1.04 31.01
C LEU A 234 -3.92 -0.16 32.11
N ASP A 235 -4.44 1.06 32.24
CA ASP A 235 -4.16 2.00 33.33
C ASP A 235 -2.67 2.22 33.65
N GLN A 236 -1.84 2.27 32.61
CA GLN A 236 -0.41 2.56 32.75
C GLN A 236 -0.17 4.04 33.03
N ARG A 237 0.97 4.37 33.65
CA ARG A 237 1.40 5.77 33.87
C ARG A 237 2.71 6.07 33.17
N SER A 238 2.78 7.23 32.54
CA SER A 238 4.00 7.73 31.93
C SER A 238 4.99 8.18 33.01
N ARG A 239 6.20 8.63 32.61
CA ARG A 239 7.18 9.18 33.57
C ARG A 239 6.69 10.48 34.21
N THR A 240 5.82 11.22 33.52
CA THR A 240 5.20 12.45 34.01
C THR A 240 3.85 12.19 34.70
N GLY A 241 3.45 10.92 34.84
CA GLY A 241 2.22 10.53 35.52
C GLY A 241 0.97 10.50 34.65
N ILE A 242 1.08 10.77 33.34
CA ILE A 242 -0.05 10.75 32.40
C ILE A 242 -0.59 9.31 32.27
N PRO A 243 -1.89 9.08 32.49
CA PRO A 243 -2.48 7.77 32.34
C PRO A 243 -2.63 7.39 30.85
N TYR A 244 -2.36 6.12 30.53
CA TYR A 244 -2.50 5.60 29.17
C TYR A 244 -2.78 4.10 29.14
N HIS A 245 -3.21 3.59 27.99
CA HIS A 245 -3.27 2.18 27.68
C HIS A 245 -2.20 1.82 26.64
N GLU A 246 -1.51 0.68 26.81
CA GLU A 246 -0.61 0.12 25.80
C GLU A 246 -1.29 -1.05 25.09
N PHE A 247 -1.71 -0.85 23.85
CA PHE A 247 -2.28 -1.90 23.00
C PHE A 247 -1.18 -2.60 22.21
N SER A 248 -1.24 -3.93 22.14
CA SER A 248 -0.32 -4.78 21.38
C SER A 248 -1.07 -5.50 20.27
N LEU A 249 -0.91 -5.05 19.03
CA LEU A 249 -1.53 -5.70 17.87
C LEU A 249 -0.52 -6.65 17.21
N ILE A 250 -0.81 -7.96 17.27
CA ILE A 250 0.01 -9.02 16.67
C ILE A 250 -0.24 -9.09 15.16
N PHE A 251 -1.51 -9.07 14.76
CA PHE A 251 -1.89 -9.14 13.35
C PHE A 251 -2.29 -7.75 12.84
N ARG A 252 -1.46 -7.22 11.94
CA ARG A 252 -1.81 -6.06 11.11
C ARG A 252 -1.84 -6.51 9.67
N LYS A 253 -2.72 -5.94 8.84
CA LYS A 253 -2.86 -6.30 7.40
C LYS A 253 -1.52 -6.49 6.65
N THR A 254 -0.49 -5.77 7.05
CA THR A 254 0.80 -5.70 6.34
C THR A 254 1.91 -6.43 7.06
N ASN A 255 1.60 -6.97 8.24
CA ASN A 255 2.50 -7.73 9.08
C ASN A 255 1.99 -9.18 9.16
N LYS A 256 2.50 -10.01 8.25
CA LYS A 256 2.21 -11.46 8.22
C LYS A 256 3.05 -12.26 9.22
N ASP A 257 3.96 -11.59 9.92
CA ASP A 257 4.87 -12.22 10.86
C ASP A 257 4.25 -12.17 12.28
N PRO A 258 3.80 -13.31 12.83
CA PRO A 258 3.16 -13.36 14.14
C PRO A 258 4.13 -12.99 15.28
N THR A 259 5.43 -12.92 15.02
CA THR A 259 6.43 -12.51 16.02
C THR A 259 6.56 -10.98 16.12
N LYS A 260 6.06 -10.24 15.12
CA LYS A 260 6.13 -8.78 15.11
C LYS A 260 4.89 -8.19 15.74
N VAL A 261 5.03 -7.72 16.97
CA VAL A 261 3.98 -7.02 17.69
C VAL A 261 4.16 -5.52 17.56
N GLN A 262 3.12 -4.82 17.11
CA GLN A 262 3.10 -3.37 17.10
C GLN A 262 2.41 -2.84 18.35
N LYS A 263 3.08 -1.92 19.05
CA LYS A 263 2.60 -1.35 20.31
C LYS A 263 2.12 0.08 20.11
N TYR A 264 1.02 0.41 20.77
CA TYR A 264 0.36 1.71 20.68
C TYR A 264 0.06 2.22 22.09
N LYS A 265 0.57 3.40 22.42
CA LYS A 265 0.28 4.07 23.69
C LYS A 265 -0.78 5.12 23.45
N VAL A 266 -1.88 4.99 24.17
CA VAL A 266 -3.10 5.78 23.99
C VAL A 266 -3.44 6.42 25.33
N GLN A 267 -3.28 7.74 25.42
CA GLN A 267 -3.71 8.52 26.58
C GLN A 267 -5.18 8.95 26.45
N ALA A 268 -5.72 9.55 27.51
CA ALA A 268 -7.02 10.20 27.48
C ALA A 268 -7.03 11.41 26.54
N ASP A 269 -8.14 11.60 25.84
CA ASP A 269 -8.40 12.73 24.94
C ASP A 269 -9.65 13.46 25.42
N LEU A 270 -9.44 14.31 26.43
CA LEU A 270 -10.53 15.08 27.05
C LEU A 270 -11.11 16.14 26.11
N THR A 271 -10.36 16.50 25.07
CA THR A 271 -10.77 17.49 24.07
C THR A 271 -11.75 16.93 23.05
N HIS A 272 -11.60 15.66 22.69
CA HIS A 272 -12.41 14.99 21.69
C HIS A 272 -13.03 13.71 22.29
N PRO A 273 -14.00 13.84 23.23
CA PRO A 273 -14.57 12.71 23.96
C PRO A 273 -15.23 11.66 23.05
N GLU A 274 -15.67 12.03 21.85
CA GLU A 274 -16.23 11.12 20.85
C GLU A 274 -15.22 10.11 20.27
N ILE A 275 -13.93 10.41 20.39
CA ILE A 275 -12.82 9.54 19.93
C ILE A 275 -11.88 9.13 21.08
N ASP A 276 -12.20 9.47 22.33
CA ASP A 276 -11.40 9.11 23.50
C ASP A 276 -11.44 7.60 23.78
N CYS A 277 -10.50 6.88 23.18
CA CYS A 277 -10.34 5.45 23.36
C CYS A 277 -10.06 5.06 24.82
N TYR A 278 -9.30 5.87 25.58
CA TYR A 278 -8.96 5.56 26.97
C TYR A 278 -10.22 5.58 27.84
N MET A 279 -11.00 6.67 27.74
CA MET A 279 -12.24 6.83 28.52
C MET A 279 -13.25 5.71 28.19
N HIS A 280 -13.56 5.51 26.91
CA HIS A 280 -14.59 4.53 26.53
C HIS A 280 -14.17 3.09 26.87
N THR A 281 -12.88 2.75 26.73
CA THR A 281 -12.37 1.42 27.11
C THR A 281 -12.51 1.17 28.61
N ASN A 282 -12.20 2.17 29.45
CA ASN A 282 -12.31 2.04 30.90
C ASN A 282 -13.77 1.97 31.39
N THR A 283 -14.67 2.75 30.79
CA THR A 283 -16.12 2.65 31.08
C THR A 283 -16.64 1.27 30.70
N TRP A 284 -16.27 0.77 29.52
CA TRP A 284 -16.66 -0.56 29.06
C TRP A 284 -16.10 -1.68 29.93
N LYS A 285 -14.82 -1.62 30.29
CA LYS A 285 -14.18 -2.56 31.23
C LYS A 285 -14.94 -2.63 32.54
N SER A 286 -15.23 -1.48 33.16
CA SER A 286 -15.94 -1.41 34.44
C SER A 286 -17.32 -2.06 34.35
N HIS A 287 -18.05 -1.82 33.25
CA HIS A 287 -19.33 -2.47 32.97
C HIS A 287 -19.20 -3.99 32.82
N MET A 288 -18.19 -4.46 32.08
CA MET A 288 -17.92 -5.89 31.92
C MET A 288 -17.61 -6.57 33.25
N GLU A 289 -16.75 -5.97 34.09
CA GLU A 289 -16.39 -6.51 35.41
C GLU A 289 -17.62 -6.58 36.32
N GLY A 290 -18.51 -5.59 36.26
CA GLY A 290 -19.80 -5.62 36.94
C GLY A 290 -20.71 -6.76 36.48
N LEU A 291 -20.79 -7.02 35.16
CA LEU A 291 -21.57 -8.14 34.62
C LEU A 291 -20.95 -9.52 34.94
N LEU A 292 -19.63 -9.61 34.98
CA LEU A 292 -18.90 -10.84 35.29
C LEU A 292 -18.90 -11.18 36.78
N GLY A 293 -19.05 -10.17 37.65
CA GLY A 293 -18.84 -10.31 39.09
C GLY A 293 -17.39 -10.63 39.47
N ARG A 294 -16.44 -10.41 38.54
CA ARG A 294 -15.01 -10.62 38.73
C ARG A 294 -14.21 -9.65 37.85
N PRO A 295 -12.94 -9.37 38.20
CA PRO A 295 -12.02 -8.69 37.30
C PRO A 295 -11.88 -9.41 35.96
N ILE A 296 -11.65 -8.65 34.88
CA ILE A 296 -11.33 -9.22 33.57
C ILE A 296 -9.95 -9.88 33.59
N LEU A 297 -9.85 -11.08 33.02
CA LEU A 297 -8.63 -11.87 32.94
C LEU A 297 -7.96 -11.70 31.58
N GLY A 298 -6.66 -11.95 31.50
CA GLY A 298 -5.91 -11.80 30.25
C GLY A 298 -6.44 -12.62 29.07
N SER A 299 -7.06 -13.77 29.32
CA SER A 299 -7.66 -14.61 28.29
C SER A 299 -9.03 -14.13 27.80
N ASP A 300 -9.68 -13.22 28.53
CA ASP A 300 -10.98 -12.69 28.13
C ASP A 300 -10.83 -11.79 26.89
N TYR A 301 -11.81 -11.84 25.99
CA TYR A 301 -11.90 -10.89 24.89
C TYR A 301 -12.27 -9.51 25.43
N LEU A 302 -11.60 -8.46 24.94
CA LEU A 302 -12.01 -7.09 25.25
C LEU A 302 -13.40 -6.81 24.65
N PHE A 303 -13.68 -7.38 23.48
CA PHE A 303 -14.96 -7.24 22.78
C PHE A 303 -15.59 -8.63 22.54
N PRO A 304 -16.21 -9.22 23.58
CA PRO A 304 -16.85 -10.53 23.48
C PRO A 304 -18.12 -10.49 22.62
N ALA A 305 -18.50 -11.63 22.06
CA ALA A 305 -19.67 -11.76 21.21
C ALA A 305 -20.97 -11.34 21.93
N ILE A 306 -21.84 -10.62 21.21
CA ILE A 306 -23.17 -10.24 21.69
C ILE A 306 -24.18 -11.24 21.14
N ALA A 307 -24.90 -11.93 22.02
CA ALA A 307 -26.02 -12.79 21.64
C ALA A 307 -27.20 -11.94 21.14
N SER A 308 -28.14 -12.54 20.41
CA SER A 308 -29.37 -11.87 19.97
C SER A 308 -30.19 -11.28 21.11
N THR A 309 -30.04 -11.81 22.33
CA THR A 309 -30.68 -11.30 23.55
C THR A 309 -29.98 -10.07 24.14
N GLY A 310 -28.92 -9.56 23.52
CA GLY A 310 -28.07 -8.47 24.06
C GLY A 310 -27.11 -8.90 25.19
N LYS A 311 -27.05 -10.19 25.53
CA LYS A 311 -26.14 -10.73 26.55
C LYS A 311 -24.77 -11.02 25.94
N LEU A 312 -23.71 -10.80 26.73
CA LEU A 312 -22.34 -11.07 26.31
C LEU A 312 -22.02 -12.57 26.43
N LYS A 313 -21.23 -13.07 25.50
CA LYS A 313 -20.63 -14.40 25.51
C LYS A 313 -19.12 -14.26 25.71
N PHE A 314 -18.68 -14.21 26.95
CA PHE A 314 -17.30 -13.86 27.31
C PHE A 314 -16.21 -14.79 26.74
N GLY A 315 -16.55 -16.03 26.37
CA GLY A 315 -15.62 -16.99 25.76
C GLY A 315 -15.55 -16.96 24.22
N GLU A 316 -16.37 -16.13 23.56
CA GLU A 316 -16.44 -16.04 22.09
C GLU A 316 -16.07 -14.62 21.64
N CYS A 317 -15.29 -14.50 20.56
CA CYS A 317 -15.09 -13.21 19.91
C CYS A 317 -16.31 -12.82 19.07
N THR A 318 -16.59 -11.52 18.97
CA THR A 318 -17.63 -11.02 18.07
C THR A 318 -17.33 -11.38 16.62
N SER A 319 -18.33 -11.90 15.91
CA SER A 319 -18.17 -12.14 14.46
C SER A 319 -18.24 -10.83 13.68
N ARG A 320 -17.54 -10.78 12.55
CA ARG A 320 -17.56 -9.63 11.63
C ARG A 320 -18.99 -9.22 11.25
N SER A 321 -19.82 -10.20 10.86
CA SER A 321 -21.19 -9.95 10.44
C SER A 321 -22.05 -9.40 11.58
N ALA A 322 -21.89 -9.92 12.80
CA ALA A 322 -22.64 -9.41 13.96
C ALA A 322 -22.30 -7.94 14.25
N PHE A 323 -21.02 -7.57 14.14
CA PHE A 323 -20.63 -6.17 14.30
C PHE A 323 -21.11 -5.30 13.14
N GLU A 324 -21.02 -5.77 11.89
CA GLU A 324 -21.54 -5.04 10.72
C GLU A 324 -23.04 -4.74 10.87
N THR A 325 -23.84 -5.71 11.31
CA THR A 325 -25.27 -5.49 11.60
C THR A 325 -25.49 -4.46 12.71
N LEU A 326 -24.70 -4.52 13.80
CA LEU A 326 -24.80 -3.52 14.87
C LEU A 326 -24.45 -2.11 14.35
N LEU A 327 -23.38 -1.98 13.57
CA LEU A 327 -22.97 -0.72 12.94
C LEU A 327 -24.06 -0.17 12.03
N GLU A 328 -24.63 -0.99 11.14
CA GLU A 328 -25.71 -0.57 10.24
C GLU A 328 -26.93 -0.07 11.04
N THR A 329 -27.34 -0.81 12.07
CA THR A 329 -28.47 -0.44 12.93
C THR A 329 -28.22 0.90 13.65
N VAL A 330 -27.03 1.10 14.23
CA VAL A 330 -26.68 2.36 14.92
C VAL A 330 -26.63 3.53 13.93
N VAL A 331 -26.07 3.32 12.73
CA VAL A 331 -25.96 4.35 11.69
C VAL A 331 -27.34 4.76 11.17
N GLU A 332 -28.24 3.79 10.95
CA GLU A 332 -29.62 4.06 10.55
C GLU A 332 -30.37 4.84 11.62
N LYS A 333 -30.31 4.39 12.88
CA LYS A 333 -31.08 5.00 13.98
C LYS A 333 -30.56 6.36 14.42
N SER A 334 -29.25 6.58 14.36
CA SER A 334 -28.64 7.90 14.64
C SER A 334 -28.85 8.91 13.51
N ASN A 335 -29.27 8.44 12.32
CA ASN A 335 -29.50 9.28 11.16
C ASN A 335 -28.26 10.09 10.73
N VAL A 336 -27.05 9.64 11.11
CA VAL A 336 -25.75 10.28 10.80
C VAL A 336 -25.47 10.35 9.28
N MET A 337 -26.17 9.53 8.50
CA MET A 337 -26.07 9.47 7.05
C MET A 337 -27.09 10.34 6.31
N GLN A 338 -27.92 11.12 7.02
CA GLN A 338 -28.94 11.96 6.38
C GLN A 338 -28.32 12.89 5.32
N GLY A 339 -28.81 12.80 4.09
CA GLY A 339 -28.35 13.63 2.98
C GLY A 339 -26.98 13.27 2.40
N ARG A 340 -26.37 12.15 2.82
CA ARG A 340 -25.05 11.70 2.32
C ARG A 340 -25.18 10.46 1.44
N ASN A 341 -24.46 10.48 0.32
CA ASN A 341 -24.33 9.31 -0.55
C ASN A 341 -23.13 8.45 -0.12
N GLY A 342 -23.37 7.16 0.11
CA GLY A 342 -22.34 6.18 0.48
C GLY A 342 -22.76 5.34 1.67
N LYS A 343 -21.81 4.60 2.24
CA LYS A 343 -22.05 3.80 3.45
C LYS A 343 -20.82 3.69 4.33
N PHE A 344 -21.04 3.58 5.63
CA PHE A 344 -20.02 3.12 6.55
C PHE A 344 -19.91 1.59 6.47
N THR A 345 -18.68 1.07 6.57
CA THR A 345 -18.39 -0.38 6.56
C THR A 345 -17.24 -0.64 7.52
N THR A 346 -16.75 -1.87 7.60
CA THR A 346 -15.62 -2.27 8.47
C THR A 346 -14.30 -1.49 8.28
N HIS A 347 -14.19 -0.69 7.23
CA HIS A 347 -13.03 0.16 6.97
C HIS A 347 -13.23 1.64 7.32
N CYS A 348 -14.43 2.07 7.74
CA CYS A 348 -14.71 3.49 7.96
C CYS A 348 -13.85 4.09 9.07
N PHE A 349 -13.62 3.37 10.17
CA PHE A 349 -12.80 3.84 11.30
C PHE A 349 -11.32 3.96 10.94
N ARG A 350 -10.74 2.93 10.30
CA ARG A 350 -9.36 2.99 9.79
C ARG A 350 -9.13 4.18 8.86
N ARG A 351 -10.08 4.45 7.96
CA ARG A 351 -10.00 5.58 7.02
C ARG A 351 -10.19 6.90 7.74
N GLY A 352 -11.22 6.99 8.58
CA GLY A 352 -11.55 8.18 9.35
C GLY A 352 -10.42 8.61 10.29
N GLY A 353 -9.90 7.68 11.09
CA GLY A 353 -8.79 7.93 12.00
C GLY A 353 -7.51 8.37 11.26
N ALA A 354 -7.18 7.68 10.16
CA ALA A 354 -6.01 8.04 9.35
C ALA A 354 -6.16 9.43 8.69
N GLN A 355 -7.33 9.75 8.14
CA GLN A 355 -7.59 11.06 7.53
C GLN A 355 -7.62 12.16 8.57
N TYR A 356 -8.30 11.95 9.69
CA TYR A 356 -8.34 12.90 10.80
C TYR A 356 -6.94 13.21 11.31
N ARG A 357 -6.14 12.19 11.67
CA ARG A 357 -4.76 12.41 12.13
C ARG A 357 -3.87 13.07 11.07
N PHE A 358 -4.13 12.87 9.78
CA PHE A 358 -3.35 13.50 8.72
C PHE A 358 -3.76 14.94 8.41
N LEU A 359 -5.06 15.25 8.42
CA LEU A 359 -5.61 16.49 7.86
C LEU A 359 -6.20 17.45 8.89
N TRP A 360 -6.84 16.92 9.95
CA TRP A 360 -7.77 17.70 10.78
C TRP A 360 -7.49 17.67 12.28
N ALA A 361 -6.65 16.75 12.77
CA ALA A 361 -6.24 16.72 14.17
C ALA A 361 -5.44 17.99 14.54
N ASP A 362 -5.55 18.42 15.79
CA ASP A 362 -4.78 19.56 16.31
C ASP A 362 -3.28 19.34 16.11
N HIS A 363 -2.83 18.12 16.43
CA HIS A 363 -1.48 17.63 16.17
C HIS A 363 -1.49 16.67 14.97
N LYS A 364 -1.32 17.23 13.77
CA LYS A 364 -1.30 16.47 12.51
C LYS A 364 -0.08 15.57 12.41
N TRP A 365 -0.29 14.37 11.93
CA TRP A 365 0.78 13.39 11.72
C TRP A 365 1.33 13.47 10.30
N SER A 366 2.62 13.19 10.16
CA SER A 366 3.22 12.95 8.85
C SER A 366 2.59 11.70 8.19
N LEU A 367 2.65 11.62 6.86
CA LEU A 367 2.17 10.45 6.12
C LEU A 367 2.89 9.16 6.56
N LYS A 368 4.20 9.27 6.89
CA LYS A 368 4.98 8.18 7.48
C LYS A 368 4.41 7.70 8.81
N ALA A 369 4.06 8.61 9.71
CA ALA A 369 3.47 8.28 11.00
C ALA A 369 2.10 7.61 10.84
N VAL A 370 1.23 8.15 9.97
CA VAL A 370 -0.08 7.55 9.67
C VAL A 370 0.06 6.15 9.04
N LYS A 371 1.00 5.98 8.10
CA LYS A 371 1.30 4.67 7.48
C LYS A 371 1.78 3.65 8.51
N TRP A 372 2.69 4.06 9.39
CA TRP A 372 3.19 3.18 10.46
C TRP A 372 2.06 2.83 11.42
N TRP A 373 1.35 3.84 11.92
CA TRP A 373 0.29 3.66 12.91
C TRP A 373 -0.84 2.79 12.36
N GLY A 374 -1.34 3.12 11.16
CA GLY A 374 -2.40 2.41 10.44
C GLY A 374 -1.99 1.05 9.84
N GLY A 375 -0.74 0.62 10.00
CA GLY A 375 -0.25 -0.67 9.48
C GLY A 375 -0.39 -0.77 7.96
N TRP A 376 0.19 0.18 7.22
CA TRP A 376 0.23 0.20 5.76
C TRP A 376 1.54 -0.42 5.26
N SER A 377 1.53 -1.01 4.06
CA SER A 377 2.71 -1.75 3.58
C SER A 377 3.67 -0.78 2.92
N SER A 378 4.97 -0.98 3.12
CA SER A 378 6.02 -0.21 2.43
C SER A 378 5.94 -0.33 0.91
N ASN A 379 5.34 -1.40 0.41
CA ASN A 379 5.23 -1.71 -1.02
C ASN A 379 3.96 -1.14 -1.66
N GLU A 380 3.06 -0.52 -0.90
CA GLU A 380 1.89 0.22 -1.43
C GLU A 380 2.29 1.59 -2.02
N ASN A 381 3.48 1.68 -2.64
CA ASN A 381 3.98 2.90 -3.24
C ASN A 381 3.30 3.23 -4.59
N SER A 382 2.51 4.30 -4.57
CA SER A 382 2.68 5.49 -5.43
C SER A 382 2.22 5.50 -6.89
N GLN A 383 1.60 4.43 -7.44
CA GLN A 383 1.02 4.51 -8.81
C GLN A 383 -0.48 4.18 -8.91
N GLU A 384 -0.98 3.10 -8.30
CA GLU A 384 -2.41 2.74 -8.48
C GLU A 384 -3.37 3.29 -7.40
N ARG A 385 -2.89 3.64 -6.20
CA ARG A 385 -3.71 4.31 -5.16
C ARG A 385 -3.45 5.81 -5.00
N LYS A 386 -2.74 6.42 -5.95
CA LYS A 386 -2.48 7.87 -5.99
C LYS A 386 -3.76 8.73 -5.97
N TYR A 387 -4.91 8.12 -6.29
CA TYR A 387 -6.21 8.80 -6.37
C TYR A 387 -7.18 8.46 -5.24
N HIS A 388 -6.86 7.52 -4.33
CA HIS A 388 -7.90 6.97 -3.45
C HIS A 388 -7.86 7.41 -1.98
N VAL A 389 -6.75 8.01 -1.52
CA VAL A 389 -6.69 8.65 -0.20
C VAL A 389 -6.91 10.16 -0.28
N MET A 390 -7.02 10.74 -1.49
CA MET A 390 -7.00 12.21 -1.71
C MET A 390 -8.17 12.81 -2.49
N PHE A 391 -9.21 12.05 -2.88
CA PHE A 391 -10.32 12.64 -3.62
C PHE A 391 -11.67 12.41 -2.93
N VAL A 392 -11.93 13.26 -1.95
CA VAL A 392 -13.28 13.80 -1.72
C VAL A 392 -13.11 15.32 -1.72
N GLU A 393 -13.50 15.92 -2.86
CA GLU A 393 -13.79 17.34 -3.13
C GLU A 393 -12.68 18.39 -2.88
N GLY A 394 -12.11 18.91 -3.97
CA GLY A 394 -11.63 20.30 -4.02
C GLY A 394 -10.12 20.58 -3.98
N GLY A 395 -9.38 20.20 -5.04
CA GLY A 395 -8.20 20.93 -5.52
C GLY A 395 -6.89 20.83 -4.73
N TRP A 396 -5.78 21.04 -5.47
CA TRP A 396 -4.37 21.16 -5.06
C TRP A 396 -3.55 19.86 -5.01
N GLY A 397 -2.76 19.67 -6.06
CA GLY A 397 -1.71 18.67 -6.14
C GLY A 397 -0.39 19.16 -5.55
N ALA A 398 0.29 18.29 -4.81
CA ALA A 398 1.73 18.34 -4.59
C ALA A 398 2.30 16.91 -4.50
N PRO A 399 3.44 16.60 -5.16
CA PRO A 399 4.02 15.26 -5.17
C PRO A 399 4.95 15.00 -3.98
N TYR A 400 4.62 13.99 -3.19
CA TYR A 400 5.34 13.52 -1.99
C TYR A 400 6.65 12.82 -2.35
N LEU A 401 7.80 13.38 -1.94
CA LEU A 401 9.13 12.80 -2.14
C LEU A 401 10.01 12.78 -0.87
N LEU A 402 9.47 13.09 0.32
CA LEU A 402 10.26 13.12 1.57
C LEU A 402 10.11 11.87 2.45
N ASP A 403 9.14 10.99 2.21
CA ASP A 403 8.92 9.77 3.02
C ASP A 403 10.02 8.71 2.82
N GLU A 404 10.70 8.68 1.68
CA GLU A 404 11.67 7.61 1.34
C GLU A 404 13.03 7.74 2.05
N LEU A 405 13.36 8.89 2.66
CA LEU A 405 14.68 9.10 3.25
C LEU A 405 14.77 8.76 4.76
N MET A 406 13.64 8.52 5.43
CA MET A 406 13.59 8.34 6.90
C MET A 406 13.20 6.92 7.33
N ALA A 407 13.41 5.92 6.47
CA ALA A 407 13.01 4.55 6.76
C ALA A 407 13.92 3.88 7.82
N TYR A 408 13.27 3.30 8.84
CA TYR A 408 13.74 2.20 9.73
C TYR A 408 14.32 2.44 11.13
N LYS A 409 14.28 3.64 11.74
CA LYS A 409 14.75 3.76 13.15
C LYS A 409 13.76 4.27 14.20
N GLU A 410 12.58 4.75 13.82
CA GLU A 410 11.64 5.31 14.79
C GLU A 410 10.33 4.54 14.79
N GLY A 411 10.02 3.92 15.93
CA GLY A 411 8.66 3.50 16.24
C GLY A 411 7.84 4.73 16.61
N PHE A 412 6.60 4.81 16.13
CA PHE A 412 5.64 5.85 16.51
C PHE A 412 4.72 5.36 17.62
N SER A 413 5.15 4.40 18.44
CA SER A 413 4.32 3.76 19.47
C SER A 413 3.78 4.74 20.50
N ASP A 414 4.50 5.83 20.74
CA ASP A 414 4.21 6.85 21.73
C ASP A 414 3.83 8.21 21.11
N ILE A 415 3.44 8.25 19.82
CA ILE A 415 3.15 9.51 19.12
C ILE A 415 1.94 10.26 19.69
N MET A 416 1.02 9.58 20.39
CA MET A 416 -0.10 10.23 21.08
C MET A 416 0.20 10.62 22.52
N MET A 417 1.42 10.41 23.01
CA MET A 417 1.77 10.75 24.39
C MET A 417 2.27 12.20 24.43
N ASP A 418 1.53 13.08 25.08
CA ASP A 418 1.87 14.52 25.15
C ASP A 418 3.24 14.78 25.79
N ASP A 419 3.61 13.96 26.78
CA ASP A 419 4.90 14.05 27.47
C ASP A 419 6.08 13.55 26.64
N ARG A 420 5.83 13.05 25.44
CA ARG A 420 6.83 12.50 24.51
C ARG A 420 6.67 13.02 23.09
N LEU A 421 5.94 14.12 22.91
CA LEU A 421 5.95 14.92 21.69
C LEU A 421 7.38 15.42 21.47
N VAL A 422 8.16 14.57 20.83
CA VAL A 422 9.45 14.90 20.23
C VAL A 422 9.11 15.30 18.80
N ASP A 423 9.79 16.30 18.25
CA ASP A 423 9.79 16.72 16.83
C ASP A 423 10.25 15.61 15.85
N ARG A 424 9.93 14.33 16.11
CA ARG A 424 10.21 13.15 15.29
C ARG A 424 9.52 13.19 13.92
N HIS A 425 8.57 14.11 13.74
CA HIS A 425 7.81 14.26 12.52
C HIS A 425 7.47 15.73 12.32
N GLU A 426 8.47 16.51 11.85
CA GLU A 426 8.29 17.90 11.40
C GLU A 426 6.90 18.05 10.76
N THR A 427 6.08 18.91 11.36
CA THR A 427 4.71 19.16 10.95
C THR A 427 4.70 19.40 9.44
N PHE A 428 3.89 18.62 8.73
CA PHE A 428 3.82 18.56 7.26
C PHE A 428 3.63 19.93 6.58
N MET A 429 3.26 20.97 7.34
CA MET A 429 2.98 22.31 6.85
C MET A 429 4.04 23.36 7.23
N GLY A 430 5.12 23.01 7.94
CA GLY A 430 6.09 24.01 8.42
C GLY A 430 5.48 25.07 9.35
N GLU A 431 4.28 24.80 9.89
CA GLU A 431 3.67 25.59 10.94
C GLU A 431 4.42 25.24 12.22
N ASP A 432 5.40 26.08 12.54
CA ASP A 432 6.00 26.13 13.86
C ASP A 432 4.94 26.67 14.82
N GLN A 433 4.08 25.78 15.32
CA GLN A 433 3.19 26.06 16.44
C GLN A 433 3.94 25.91 17.77
N SER A 434 5.22 26.30 17.83
CA SER A 434 5.76 26.72 19.11
C SER A 434 4.91 27.90 19.56
N ALA A 435 3.89 27.63 20.39
CA ALA A 435 3.25 28.68 21.17
C ALA A 435 4.40 29.46 21.83
N PRO A 436 4.40 30.81 21.77
CA PRO A 436 5.44 31.58 22.43
C PRO A 436 5.51 31.12 23.87
N LEU A 437 6.69 30.62 24.28
CA LEU A 437 7.00 30.18 25.64
C LEU A 437 6.27 31.07 26.63
N CYS A 438 5.26 30.53 27.31
CA CYS A 438 4.47 31.37 28.20
C CYS A 438 5.31 31.64 29.46
N LYS A 439 5.01 32.75 30.15
CA LYS A 439 5.69 33.09 31.41
C LYS A 439 5.59 31.95 32.44
N ALA A 440 4.50 31.17 32.42
CA ALA A 440 4.32 30.04 33.32
C ALA A 440 5.29 28.88 33.02
N ASP A 441 5.64 28.64 31.76
CA ASP A 441 6.60 27.61 31.36
C ASP A 441 8.01 27.97 31.80
N LEU A 442 8.39 29.24 31.67
CA LEU A 442 9.67 29.75 32.19
C LEU A 442 9.76 29.63 33.71
N LEU A 443 8.70 29.98 34.44
CA LEU A 443 8.65 29.84 35.89
C LEU A 443 8.71 28.37 36.35
N ARG A 444 8.10 27.45 35.58
CA ARG A 444 8.15 26.01 35.86
C ARG A 444 9.55 25.43 35.61
N LEU A 445 10.23 25.89 34.57
CA LEU A 445 11.62 25.54 34.29
C LEU A 445 12.56 26.06 35.39
N GLU A 446 12.38 27.30 35.81
CA GLU A 446 13.13 27.93 36.89
C GLU A 446 12.99 27.17 38.22
N GLY A 447 11.76 26.83 38.61
CA GLY A 447 11.51 26.02 39.82
C GLY A 447 12.17 24.65 39.76
N THR A 448 12.17 24.02 38.59
CA THR A 448 12.81 22.70 38.39
C THR A 448 14.33 22.78 38.47
N LEU A 449 14.94 23.84 37.93
CA LEU A 449 16.38 24.09 38.00
C LEU A 449 16.84 24.37 39.44
N LEU A 450 16.12 25.21 40.18
CA LEU A 450 16.44 25.54 41.56
C LEU A 450 16.36 24.31 42.47
N THR A 451 15.34 23.47 42.29
CA THR A 451 15.20 22.23 43.07
C THR A 451 16.35 21.26 42.81
N LYS A 452 16.80 21.13 41.55
CA LYS A 452 17.95 20.28 41.21
C LYS A 452 19.28 20.83 41.73
N LEU A 453 19.47 22.14 41.68
CA LEU A 453 20.65 22.80 42.25
C LEU A 453 20.72 22.60 43.76
N GLN A 454 19.61 22.74 44.46
CA GLN A 454 19.53 22.48 45.90
C GLN A 454 19.86 21.01 46.24
N GLY A 455 19.38 20.06 45.44
CA GLY A 455 19.72 18.64 45.62
C GLY A 455 21.21 18.32 45.37
N LEU A 456 21.85 19.02 44.43
CA LEU A 456 23.29 18.87 44.19
C LEU A 456 24.14 19.45 45.32
N ILE A 457 23.72 20.59 45.89
CA ILE A 457 24.40 21.23 47.02
C ILE A 457 24.23 20.41 48.31
N ALA A 458 23.09 19.75 48.50
CA ALA A 458 22.86 18.90 49.67
C ALA A 458 23.68 17.59 49.65
N ASN A 459 24.12 17.13 48.46
CA ASN A 459 24.85 15.87 48.30
C ASN A 459 26.38 16.03 48.31
N THR A 460 26.91 17.25 48.33
CA THR A 460 28.37 17.52 48.38
C THR A 460 28.92 17.64 49.80
N SER A 461 28.08 17.53 50.84
CA SER A 461 28.47 17.59 52.25
C SER A 461 28.47 16.21 52.92
N SER A 462 29.33 15.29 52.44
CA SER A 462 29.76 14.14 53.24
C SER A 462 31.26 13.89 53.12
N PRO A 463 31.97 13.54 54.21
CA PRO A 463 33.43 13.53 54.24
C PRO A 463 34.01 12.23 53.68
N ALA A 464 35.24 12.38 53.19
CA ALA A 464 36.05 11.43 52.44
C ALA A 464 36.31 10.07 53.12
N ASN A 465 36.36 9.02 52.30
CA ASN A 465 37.06 7.77 52.60
C ASN A 465 38.36 7.70 51.76
N PRO A 466 39.45 7.13 52.31
CA PRO A 466 40.78 7.21 51.72
C PRO A 466 41.01 6.20 50.58
N ILE A 467 41.75 6.66 49.58
CA ILE A 467 42.15 5.95 48.36
C ILE A 467 43.44 5.14 48.62
N ILE A 468 43.44 3.87 48.23
CA ILE A 468 44.61 2.95 48.23
C ILE A 468 45.22 2.91 46.81
N PRO A 469 46.56 2.88 46.63
CA PRO A 469 47.19 2.98 45.32
C PRO A 469 47.39 1.64 44.60
N ALA A 470 47.59 1.78 43.29
CA ALA A 470 47.55 0.78 42.23
C ALA A 470 48.65 -0.30 42.26
N SER A 471 48.41 -1.39 41.53
CA SER A 471 49.44 -2.31 41.05
C SER A 471 49.23 -2.61 39.57
N SER A 472 50.28 -2.29 38.81
CA SER A 472 50.45 -2.47 37.38
C SER A 472 50.68 -3.94 37.00
N SER A 473 50.10 -4.40 35.90
CA SER A 473 50.67 -5.52 35.15
C SER A 473 50.35 -5.39 33.65
N ASN A 474 51.43 -5.24 32.87
CA ASN A 474 51.46 -5.23 31.42
C ASN A 474 51.26 -6.65 30.88
N ILE A 475 50.33 -6.83 29.93
CA ILE A 475 50.43 -7.89 28.92
C ILE A 475 50.06 -7.27 27.56
N ALA A 476 51.09 -7.06 26.73
CA ALA A 476 50.94 -6.70 25.34
C ALA A 476 50.33 -7.89 24.58
N THR A 477 49.11 -7.70 24.07
CA THR A 477 48.44 -8.65 23.18
C THR A 477 48.41 -8.01 21.80
N MET A 478 48.95 -8.70 20.79
CA MET A 478 48.92 -8.22 19.40
C MET A 478 47.47 -8.09 18.94
N SER A 479 47.03 -6.84 18.77
CA SER A 479 45.69 -6.47 18.31
C SER A 479 45.54 -6.81 16.83
N THR A 480 44.84 -7.90 16.54
CA THR A 480 44.19 -8.05 15.24
C THR A 480 43.15 -6.94 15.13
N HIS A 481 43.42 -5.92 14.32
CA HIS A 481 42.47 -4.85 14.02
C HIS A 481 41.18 -5.43 13.45
N SER A 482 40.20 -5.68 14.32
CA SER A 482 38.83 -5.96 13.90
C SER A 482 38.32 -4.71 13.20
N ILE A 483 38.18 -4.79 11.88
CA ILE A 483 37.62 -3.72 11.06
C ILE A 483 36.17 -3.51 11.52
N THR A 484 35.94 -2.44 12.28
CA THR A 484 34.61 -2.06 12.76
C THR A 484 33.70 -1.81 11.55
N PRO A 485 32.43 -2.23 11.60
CA PRO A 485 31.49 -1.97 10.51
C PRO A 485 31.45 -0.48 10.14
N PRO A 486 31.34 -0.13 8.84
CA PRO A 486 31.41 1.24 8.39
C PRO A 486 30.37 2.12 9.10
N ALA A 487 30.79 3.28 9.60
CA ALA A 487 29.90 4.24 10.22
C ALA A 487 28.86 4.78 9.22
N LEU A 488 27.72 5.24 9.74
CA LEU A 488 26.64 5.83 8.93
C LEU A 488 27.12 7.06 8.15
N VAL A 489 26.95 7.02 6.83
CA VAL A 489 27.18 8.19 5.96
C VAL A 489 26.03 9.18 6.18
N SER A 490 26.28 10.17 7.02
CA SER A 490 25.41 11.35 7.15
C SER A 490 25.62 12.23 5.91
N LEU A 491 24.75 12.11 4.92
CA LEU A 491 24.78 13.00 3.76
C LEU A 491 24.41 14.42 4.19
N LYS A 492 25.42 15.29 4.27
CA LYS A 492 25.21 16.72 4.17
C LYS A 492 24.99 17.14 2.71
N ARG A 493 24.45 18.36 2.54
CA ARG A 493 23.70 18.79 1.35
C ARG A 493 24.57 19.38 0.21
N THR A 494 25.89 19.20 0.20
CA THR A 494 26.80 19.90 -0.74
C THR A 494 27.68 18.95 -1.57
N LEU A 495 28.23 19.44 -2.68
CA LEU A 495 29.23 18.77 -3.50
C LEU A 495 30.55 18.57 -2.74
N ASP A 496 30.97 19.58 -1.97
CA ASP A 496 32.22 19.55 -1.22
C ASP A 496 32.26 18.41 -0.20
N ASP A 497 31.16 18.20 0.52
CA ASP A 497 31.01 17.05 1.43
C ASP A 497 31.10 15.72 0.67
N ALA A 498 30.46 15.63 -0.51
CA ALA A 498 30.48 14.42 -1.32
C ALA A 498 31.88 14.09 -1.82
N LEU A 499 32.62 15.09 -2.31
CA LEU A 499 34.02 14.94 -2.75
C LEU A 499 34.94 14.58 -1.57
N GLN A 500 34.78 15.25 -0.42
CA GLN A 500 35.54 14.93 0.79
C GLN A 500 35.34 13.46 1.21
N TYR A 501 34.09 12.99 1.25
CA TYR A 501 33.80 11.60 1.64
C TYR A 501 34.29 10.60 0.59
N TRP A 502 34.21 10.96 -0.69
CA TRP A 502 34.64 10.11 -1.79
C TRP A 502 36.16 9.92 -1.83
N GLU A 503 36.93 11.00 -1.71
CA GLU A 503 38.39 10.99 -1.89
C GLU A 503 39.17 10.71 -0.61
N HIS A 504 38.71 11.23 0.53
CA HIS A 504 39.50 11.29 1.76
C HIS A 504 38.78 10.69 2.98
N GLY A 505 37.47 10.46 2.90
CA GLY A 505 36.66 10.12 4.07
C GLY A 505 36.45 11.32 5.01
N CYS A 506 35.96 11.04 6.22
CA CYS A 506 35.76 12.03 7.29
C CYS A 506 35.85 11.34 8.67
N PRO A 507 37.06 11.20 9.24
CA PRO A 507 37.27 10.50 10.51
C PRO A 507 36.46 11.08 11.68
N GLN A 508 36.23 12.40 11.69
CA GLN A 508 35.43 13.07 12.72
C GLN A 508 33.96 12.61 12.75
N LYS A 509 33.49 12.00 11.66
CA LYS A 509 32.13 11.42 11.53
C LYS A 509 32.15 9.89 11.49
N GLY A 510 33.29 9.27 11.81
CA GLY A 510 33.48 7.82 11.77
C GLY A 510 33.70 7.25 10.36
N LEU A 511 33.84 8.08 9.33
CA LEU A 511 34.12 7.64 7.97
C LEU A 511 35.64 7.57 7.76
N ASN A 512 36.28 6.53 8.30
CA ASN A 512 37.75 6.40 8.27
C ASN A 512 38.30 5.94 6.92
N VAL A 513 37.49 5.29 6.10
CA VAL A 513 37.86 4.79 4.77
C VAL A 513 37.15 5.63 3.70
N PRO A 514 37.86 6.17 2.68
CA PRO A 514 37.24 6.87 1.56
C PRO A 514 36.19 6.02 0.86
N LEU A 515 35.05 6.60 0.47
CA LEU A 515 33.93 5.85 -0.10
C LEU A 515 34.29 5.12 -1.40
N LYS A 516 35.26 5.62 -2.17
CA LYS A 516 35.74 4.96 -3.40
C LYS A 516 36.39 3.60 -3.15
N ASP A 517 36.95 3.39 -1.96
CA ASP A 517 37.69 2.18 -1.58
C ASP A 517 36.82 1.14 -0.87
N TRP A 518 35.56 1.48 -0.54
CA TRP A 518 34.68 0.61 0.25
C TRP A 518 34.43 -0.76 -0.39
N ALA A 519 34.29 -0.81 -1.71
CA ALA A 519 34.05 -2.07 -2.43
C ALA A 519 35.26 -3.02 -2.37
N GLN A 520 36.46 -2.52 -2.10
CA GLN A 520 37.67 -3.33 -1.95
C GLN A 520 37.86 -3.79 -0.50
N GLN A 521 37.43 -2.98 0.47
CA GLN A 521 37.72 -3.21 1.89
C GLN A 521 36.58 -3.90 2.67
N PHE A 522 35.34 -3.83 2.18
CA PHE A 522 34.17 -4.36 2.88
C PHE A 522 33.36 -5.29 1.98
N LYS A 523 32.67 -6.28 2.56
CA LYS A 523 31.71 -7.10 1.81
C LYS A 523 30.46 -6.27 1.52
N SER A 524 29.78 -6.54 0.41
CA SER A 524 28.56 -5.83 0.02
C SER A 524 27.45 -5.88 1.09
N SER A 525 27.42 -6.94 1.90
CA SER A 525 26.53 -7.08 3.07
C SER A 525 26.76 -6.01 4.13
N ASP A 526 28.01 -5.57 4.30
CA ASP A 526 28.44 -4.73 5.43
C ASP A 526 28.00 -3.28 5.24
N TYR A 527 27.85 -2.85 3.98
CA TYR A 527 27.37 -1.52 3.60
C TYR A 527 26.06 -1.55 2.79
N ALA A 528 25.35 -2.69 2.75
CA ALA A 528 24.11 -2.85 1.97
C ALA A 528 23.08 -1.76 2.25
N LYS A 529 22.99 -1.31 3.51
CA LYS A 529 22.09 -0.23 3.96
C LYS A 529 22.43 1.14 3.38
N GLU A 530 23.69 1.36 2.98
CA GLU A 530 24.20 2.62 2.45
C GLU A 530 24.45 2.56 0.93
N ALA A 531 24.22 1.42 0.28
CA ALA A 531 24.56 1.19 -1.13
C ALA A 531 23.94 2.22 -2.10
N VAL A 532 22.70 2.64 -1.85
CA VAL A 532 22.01 3.66 -2.68
C VAL A 532 22.70 5.02 -2.56
N LYS A 533 23.09 5.40 -1.34
CA LYS A 533 23.79 6.66 -1.05
C LYS A 533 25.18 6.66 -1.66
N LEU A 534 25.91 5.56 -1.50
CA LEU A 534 27.21 5.35 -2.13
C LEU A 534 27.12 5.50 -3.65
N GLY A 535 26.11 4.88 -4.28
CA GLY A 535 25.87 5.03 -5.71
C GLY A 535 25.59 6.47 -6.12
N ASN A 536 24.81 7.22 -5.33
CA ASN A 536 24.52 8.64 -5.62
C ASN A 536 25.76 9.53 -5.49
N ILE A 537 26.58 9.35 -4.45
CA ILE A 537 27.83 10.10 -4.26
C ILE A 537 28.78 9.78 -5.41
N ARG A 538 29.00 8.50 -5.69
CA ARG A 538 29.80 8.03 -6.82
C ARG A 538 29.39 8.72 -8.13
N PHE A 539 28.09 8.76 -8.44
CA PHE A 539 27.62 9.35 -9.68
C PHE A 539 27.97 10.84 -9.83
N VAL A 540 27.87 11.62 -8.74
CA VAL A 540 28.17 13.05 -8.77
C VAL A 540 29.68 13.28 -8.81
N CYS A 541 30.46 12.53 -8.03
CA CYS A 541 31.91 12.63 -8.02
C CYS A 541 32.51 12.24 -9.38
N GLU A 542 32.06 11.13 -9.99
CA GLU A 542 32.50 10.74 -11.33
C GLU A 542 32.17 11.80 -12.39
N GLU A 543 31.03 12.47 -12.29
CA GLU A 543 30.69 13.57 -13.20
C GLU A 543 31.66 14.75 -13.05
N PHE A 544 31.96 15.13 -11.80
CA PHE A 544 32.92 16.19 -11.48
C PHE A 544 34.32 15.86 -12.02
N THR A 545 34.82 14.66 -11.76
CA THR A 545 36.18 14.26 -12.18
C THR A 545 36.27 14.03 -13.68
N THR A 546 35.31 13.32 -14.28
CA THR A 546 35.40 12.85 -15.67
C THR A 546 34.96 13.91 -16.68
N HIS A 547 33.90 14.65 -16.39
CA HIS A 547 33.29 15.58 -17.36
C HIS A 547 33.54 17.05 -17.05
N CYS A 548 34.01 17.38 -15.83
CA CYS A 548 34.40 18.73 -15.46
C CYS A 548 35.90 18.82 -15.13
N GLY A 549 36.68 17.76 -15.36
CA GLY A 549 38.14 17.77 -15.17
C GLY A 549 38.58 18.05 -13.73
N ALA A 550 37.73 17.75 -12.74
CA ALA A 550 37.90 18.14 -11.35
C ALA A 550 38.06 19.67 -11.12
N ASP A 551 37.53 20.50 -12.03
CA ASP A 551 37.51 21.95 -11.92
C ASP A 551 36.12 22.45 -11.46
N PHE A 552 36.11 23.17 -10.33
CA PHE A 552 34.90 23.78 -9.78
C PHE A 552 34.31 24.85 -10.68
N VAL A 553 35.12 25.56 -11.48
CA VAL A 553 34.62 26.58 -12.40
C VAL A 553 33.89 25.90 -13.56
N ALA A 554 34.52 24.92 -14.21
CA ALA A 554 33.87 24.10 -15.22
C ALA A 554 32.59 23.42 -14.70
N PHE A 555 32.59 22.96 -13.45
CA PHE A 555 31.42 22.36 -12.82
C PHE A 555 30.29 23.37 -12.57
N GLU A 556 30.60 24.56 -12.06
CA GLU A 556 29.61 25.61 -11.79
C GLU A 556 29.00 26.16 -13.08
N VAL A 557 29.78 26.26 -14.16
CA VAL A 557 29.27 26.61 -15.51
C VAL A 557 28.28 25.56 -15.99
N LYS A 558 28.57 24.26 -15.78
CA LYS A 558 27.71 23.16 -16.22
C LYS A 558 26.47 22.96 -15.32
N TYR A 559 26.60 23.22 -14.03
CA TYR A 559 25.56 22.99 -13.01
C TYR A 559 25.37 24.22 -12.10
N PRO A 560 24.90 25.35 -12.65
CA PRO A 560 24.91 26.64 -11.96
C PRO A 560 24.04 26.65 -10.69
N GLY A 561 24.63 27.09 -9.57
CA GLY A 561 23.97 27.25 -8.28
C GLY A 561 23.64 25.94 -7.56
N LEU A 562 24.09 24.79 -8.07
CA LEU A 562 23.75 23.48 -7.53
C LEU A 562 24.79 22.89 -6.57
N ARG A 563 25.99 23.49 -6.45
CA ARG A 563 27.06 23.04 -5.54
C ARG A 563 26.61 22.84 -4.10
N LYS A 564 25.68 23.68 -3.61
CA LYS A 564 25.15 23.62 -2.23
C LYS A 564 23.82 22.84 -2.11
N LYS A 565 23.36 22.19 -3.19
CA LYS A 565 22.03 21.53 -3.28
C LYS A 565 22.17 20.12 -3.85
N PHE A 566 22.83 19.22 -3.12
CA PHE A 566 23.22 17.88 -3.59
C PHE A 566 22.09 17.07 -4.25
N THR A 567 20.87 17.09 -3.71
CA THR A 567 19.73 16.38 -4.31
C THR A 567 19.34 16.94 -5.68
N MET A 568 19.35 18.27 -5.84
CA MET A 568 19.07 18.91 -7.12
C MET A 568 20.21 18.66 -8.10
N LEU A 569 21.45 18.73 -7.62
CA LEU A 569 22.64 18.42 -8.39
C LEU A 569 22.59 16.99 -8.95
N MET A 570 22.31 16.00 -8.11
CA MET A 570 22.18 14.60 -8.53
C MET A 570 21.11 14.40 -9.61
N LYS A 571 19.97 15.11 -9.53
CA LYS A 571 18.95 15.07 -10.58
C LYS A 571 19.44 15.67 -11.90
N ALA A 572 20.14 16.80 -11.84
CA ALA A 572 20.72 17.44 -13.02
C ALA A 572 21.76 16.54 -13.70
N VAL A 573 22.68 15.95 -12.92
CA VAL A 573 23.68 15.00 -13.43
C VAL A 573 23.04 13.78 -14.09
N ARG A 574 21.96 13.22 -13.51
CA ARG A 574 21.22 12.10 -14.12
C ARG A 574 20.53 12.47 -15.43
N ALA A 575 19.95 13.68 -15.49
CA ALA A 575 19.32 14.18 -16.72
C ALA A 575 20.37 14.33 -17.84
N GLU A 576 21.53 14.90 -17.51
CA GLU A 576 22.63 15.08 -18.44
C GLU A 576 23.19 13.74 -18.95
N LYS A 577 23.42 12.77 -18.05
CA LYS A 577 23.82 11.40 -18.43
C LYS A 577 22.80 10.71 -19.33
N LYS A 578 21.52 11.01 -19.17
CA LYS A 578 20.47 10.48 -20.05
C LYS A 578 20.53 11.12 -21.43
N ILE A 579 20.78 12.42 -21.52
CA ILE A 579 20.95 13.14 -22.79
C ILE A 579 22.17 12.61 -23.56
N ARG A 580 23.28 12.34 -22.87
CA ARG A 580 24.50 11.76 -23.47
C ARG A 580 24.38 10.29 -23.87
N GLY A 581 23.34 9.59 -23.42
CA GLY A 581 23.16 8.16 -23.67
C GLY A 581 23.99 7.25 -22.75
N ASP A 582 24.68 7.81 -21.75
CA ASP A 582 25.46 7.06 -20.76
C ASP A 582 24.57 6.11 -19.93
N THR A 583 23.28 6.44 -19.82
CA THR A 583 22.32 5.62 -19.09
C THR A 583 21.52 4.78 -20.07
N LYS A 584 21.79 3.47 -20.15
CA LYS A 584 20.87 2.54 -20.80
C LYS A 584 19.55 2.60 -20.06
N SER A 585 18.50 3.09 -20.74
CA SER A 585 17.12 2.89 -20.30
C SER A 585 16.99 1.41 -19.98
N ARG A 586 16.80 1.08 -18.70
CA ARG A 586 16.42 -0.27 -18.31
C ARG A 586 15.04 -0.44 -18.93
N ASN A 587 14.98 -1.05 -20.12
CA ASN A 587 13.74 -1.40 -20.79
C ASN A 587 12.97 -2.29 -19.81
N ARG A 588 12.14 -1.64 -19.00
CA ARG A 588 11.03 -2.32 -18.33
C ARG A 588 10.16 -2.72 -19.50
N GLY A 589 10.22 -4.00 -19.87
CA GLY A 589 9.41 -4.58 -20.92
C GLY A 589 7.98 -4.08 -20.77
N LYS A 590 7.48 -3.41 -21.80
CA LYS A 590 6.12 -2.86 -21.86
C LYS A 590 5.10 -3.98 -21.99
#